data_AF-A0A2Z3YLS4-F1
#
_entry.id   AF-A0A2Z3YLS4-F1
#
_cell.length_a   1.000
_cell.length_b   1.000
_cell.length_c   1.000
_cell.angle_alpha   90.00
_cell.angle_beta   90.00
_cell.angle_gamma   90.00
#
_symmetry.space_group_name_H-M   'P 1'
#
loop_
_entity.id
_entity.type
_entity.pdbx_description
1 polymer ?
#
loop_
_entity_poly.entity_id
_entity_poly.type
_entity_poly.pdbx_seq_one_letter_code
_entity_poly.pdbx_strand_id
1 'polypeptide(L)'
;MLTHRTPTLRSHSGQLAFPGGHRESVDADPVATALREATEETGLDPSGVTPLAVLDPLYIDRTNHAVVPVIGWWRRPVPVAPATAESDWVRSVPLSELSDPAKRMYLGIPGTRGWRTPAFDVDGYLLWGFTGALVDGLLKMGEWEQPWTATAPVLDLFDALAQSRNGETLTPEDLL
;
A
#
# COMPACT_ATOMS: atom_id res chain seq x y z
N MET A 1 4.83 6.55 3.34
CA MET A 1 5.46 5.53 4.19
C MET A 1 4.76 4.21 3.92
N LEU A 2 5.48 3.12 3.72
CA LEU A 2 4.93 1.78 3.50
C LEU A 2 5.50 0.82 4.54
N THR A 3 4.70 -0.17 4.90
CA THR A 3 5.06 -1.31 5.75
C THR A 3 4.95 -2.59 4.93
N HIS A 4 5.79 -3.58 5.23
CA HIS A 4 5.64 -4.94 4.72
C HIS A 4 5.18 -5.83 5.85
N ARG A 5 4.05 -6.50 5.66
CA ARG A 5 3.49 -7.41 6.65
C ARG A 5 4.25 -8.75 6.62
N THR A 6 4.64 -9.25 7.78
CA THR A 6 5.41 -10.49 7.90
C THR A 6 4.66 -11.66 7.21
N PRO A 7 5.33 -12.50 6.40
CA PRO A 7 4.70 -13.62 5.67
C PRO A 7 4.08 -14.73 6.54
N THR A 8 4.19 -14.65 7.87
CA THR A 8 3.61 -15.61 8.82
C THR A 8 2.22 -15.23 9.32
N LEU A 9 1.67 -14.09 8.89
CA LEU A 9 0.36 -13.64 9.35
C LEU A 9 -0.79 -14.42 8.70
N ARG A 10 -1.93 -14.47 9.39
CA ARG A 10 -3.14 -15.18 8.92
C ARG A 10 -3.88 -14.43 7.81
N SER A 11 -3.70 -13.12 7.69
CA SER A 11 -4.33 -12.26 6.70
C SER A 11 -3.33 -11.23 6.17
N HIS A 12 -3.49 -10.85 4.90
CA HIS A 12 -2.63 -9.87 4.20
C HIS A 12 -1.13 -10.14 4.33
N SER A 13 -0.79 -11.42 4.42
CA SER A 13 0.57 -11.90 4.68
C SER A 13 1.49 -11.57 3.51
N GLY A 14 2.62 -10.90 3.75
CA GLY A 14 3.58 -10.51 2.71
C GLY A 14 3.20 -9.26 1.90
N GLN A 15 2.08 -8.59 2.23
CA GLN A 15 1.64 -7.42 1.47
C GLN A 15 2.37 -6.14 1.89
N LEU A 16 2.68 -5.31 0.90
CA LEU A 16 2.98 -3.90 1.15
C LEU A 16 1.69 -3.11 1.38
N ALA A 17 1.66 -2.34 2.46
CA ALA A 17 0.53 -1.51 2.85
C ALA A 17 0.97 -0.15 3.39
N PHE A 18 0.02 0.78 3.49
CA PHE A 18 0.18 1.91 4.41
C PHE A 18 -0.03 1.42 5.85
N PRO A 19 0.62 2.06 6.85
CA PRO A 19 0.27 1.80 8.23
C PRO A 19 -1.20 2.10 8.48
N GLY A 20 -1.87 1.23 9.24
CA GLY A 20 -3.30 1.37 9.49
C GLY A 20 -3.92 0.11 10.07
N GLY A 21 -5.10 0.27 10.63
CA GLY A 21 -5.81 -0.81 11.29
C GLY A 21 -7.26 -0.43 11.57
N HIS A 22 -7.87 -1.18 12.49
CA HIS A 22 -9.28 -0.99 12.81
C HIS A 22 -9.45 0.21 13.73
N ARG A 23 -10.57 0.92 13.56
CA ARG A 23 -10.96 1.96 14.51
C ARG A 23 -11.23 1.34 15.88
N GLU A 24 -10.63 1.92 16.91
CA GLU A 24 -10.91 1.57 18.30
C GLU A 24 -11.88 2.56 18.94
N SER A 25 -12.46 2.17 20.09
CA SER A 25 -13.39 3.02 20.84
C SER A 25 -12.76 4.31 21.36
N VAL A 26 -11.43 4.33 21.52
CA VAL A 26 -10.64 5.49 21.93
C VAL A 26 -10.42 6.48 20.79
N ASP A 27 -10.60 6.06 19.53
CA ASP A 27 -10.35 6.90 18.37
C ASP A 27 -11.53 7.85 18.11
N ALA A 28 -11.27 9.15 18.24
CA ALA A 28 -12.28 10.18 18.02
C ALA A 28 -12.77 10.23 16.56
N ASP A 29 -11.87 10.04 15.60
CA ASP A 29 -12.11 10.16 14.17
C ASP A 29 -11.10 9.30 13.36
N PRO A 30 -11.22 9.23 12.01
CA PRO A 30 -10.29 8.46 11.18
C PRO A 30 -8.82 8.92 11.27
N VAL A 31 -8.58 10.20 11.56
CA VAL A 31 -7.23 10.75 11.70
C VAL A 31 -6.57 10.20 12.96
N ALA A 32 -7.32 10.16 14.07
CA ALA A 32 -6.87 9.57 15.32
C ALA A 32 -6.50 8.09 15.14
N THR A 33 -7.35 7.31 14.47
CA THR A 33 -7.06 5.91 14.12
C THR A 33 -5.77 5.79 13.30
N ALA A 34 -5.65 6.54 12.20
CA ALA A 34 -4.49 6.45 11.31
C ALA A 34 -3.18 6.81 12.02
N LEU A 35 -3.18 7.85 12.87
CA LEU A 35 -1.99 8.27 13.61
C LEU A 35 -1.61 7.28 14.72
N ARG A 36 -2.60 6.72 15.43
CA ARG A 36 -2.37 5.68 16.44
C ARG A 36 -1.73 4.45 15.79
N GLU A 37 -2.35 3.92 14.76
CA GLU A 37 -1.86 2.73 14.04
C GLU A 37 -0.47 2.96 13.45
N ALA A 38 -0.23 4.12 12.81
CA ALA A 38 1.11 4.44 12.30
C ALA A 38 2.17 4.55 13.41
N THR A 39 1.79 5.04 14.59
CA THR A 39 2.67 5.08 15.77
C THR A 39 2.97 3.66 16.26
N GLU A 40 1.95 2.83 16.40
CA GLU A 40 2.06 1.44 16.89
C GLU A 40 2.87 0.56 15.94
N GLU A 41 2.65 0.67 14.63
CA GLU A 41 3.33 -0.18 13.63
C GLU A 41 4.76 0.26 13.31
N THR A 42 5.05 1.57 13.40
CA THR A 42 6.31 2.11 12.85
C THR A 42 7.15 2.95 13.82
N GLY A 43 6.63 3.24 15.01
CA GLY A 43 7.26 4.16 15.97
C GLY A 43 7.20 5.63 15.53
N LEU A 44 6.32 5.98 14.59
CA LEU A 44 6.09 7.36 14.14
C LEU A 44 5.81 8.30 15.33
N ASP A 45 6.44 9.48 15.35
CA ASP A 45 6.02 10.57 16.25
C ASP A 45 4.84 11.34 15.62
N PRO A 46 3.62 11.22 16.16
CA PRO A 46 2.45 11.89 15.59
C PRO A 46 2.55 13.42 15.67
N SER A 47 3.36 13.99 16.57
CA SER A 47 3.57 15.44 16.66
C SER A 47 4.21 16.02 15.39
N GLY A 48 4.97 15.18 14.67
CA GLY A 48 5.64 15.51 13.42
C GLY A 48 4.74 15.49 12.20
N VAL A 49 3.49 15.01 12.31
CA VAL A 49 2.56 14.85 11.19
C VAL A 49 1.46 15.90 11.24
N THR A 50 1.15 16.48 10.09
CA THR A 50 -0.02 17.34 9.90
C THR A 50 -1.00 16.64 8.97
N PRO A 51 -2.19 16.27 9.45
CA PRO A 51 -3.26 15.79 8.59
C PRO A 51 -3.62 16.86 7.55
N LEU A 52 -3.73 16.46 6.28
CA LEU A 52 -4.07 17.34 5.16
C LEU A 52 -5.48 17.07 4.64
N ALA A 53 -5.85 15.79 4.53
CA ALA A 53 -7.15 15.38 4.02
C ALA A 53 -7.55 14.01 4.56
N VAL A 54 -8.87 13.81 4.68
CA VAL A 54 -9.50 12.50 4.85
C VAL A 54 -10.24 12.25 3.54
N LEU A 55 -9.91 11.16 2.85
CA LEU A 55 -10.58 10.80 1.61
C LEU A 55 -11.89 10.06 1.91
N ASP A 56 -12.78 10.03 0.91
CA ASP A 56 -14.02 9.27 1.00
C ASP A 56 -13.74 7.78 1.26
N PRO A 57 -14.64 7.09 1.99
CA PRO A 57 -14.48 5.66 2.25
C PRO A 57 -14.40 4.86 0.94
N LEU A 58 -13.34 4.06 0.82
CA LEU A 58 -13.15 3.13 -0.28
C LEU A 58 -13.58 1.74 0.17
N TYR A 59 -14.65 1.22 -0.45
CA TYR A 59 -15.19 -0.10 -0.13
C TYR A 59 -14.37 -1.19 -0.82
N ILE A 60 -14.02 -2.22 -0.07
CA ILE A 60 -13.38 -3.42 -0.59
C ILE A 60 -14.48 -4.48 -0.76
N ASP A 61 -14.90 -4.69 -2.02
CA ASP A 61 -16.05 -5.53 -2.40
C ASP A 61 -16.02 -6.94 -1.79
N ARG A 62 -14.84 -7.48 -1.49
CA ARG A 62 -14.65 -8.84 -0.98
C ARG A 62 -14.73 -8.99 0.55
N THR A 63 -14.47 -7.94 1.31
CA THR A 63 -14.35 -8.02 2.77
C THR A 63 -15.45 -7.29 3.51
N ASN A 64 -16.35 -6.59 2.80
CA ASN A 64 -17.37 -5.69 3.39
C ASN A 64 -16.76 -4.64 4.34
N HIS A 65 -15.47 -4.31 4.13
CA HIS A 65 -14.76 -3.29 4.88
C HIS A 65 -14.68 -2.01 4.05
N ALA A 66 -14.82 -0.87 4.74
CA ALA A 66 -14.56 0.44 4.18
C ALA A 66 -13.23 0.94 4.75
N VAL A 67 -12.27 1.21 3.86
CA VAL A 67 -11.00 1.85 4.23
C VAL A 67 -11.17 3.34 4.08
N VAL A 68 -10.76 4.12 5.08
CA VAL A 68 -10.79 5.58 5.03
C VAL A 68 -9.36 6.10 4.97
N PRO A 69 -8.83 6.47 3.78
CA PRO A 69 -7.47 6.96 3.66
C PRO A 69 -7.31 8.33 4.31
N VAL A 70 -6.25 8.50 5.10
CA VAL A 70 -5.85 9.79 5.67
C VAL A 70 -4.52 10.21 5.04
N ILE A 71 -4.52 11.39 4.41
CA ILE A 71 -3.30 11.99 3.85
C ILE A 71 -2.68 12.87 4.93
N GLY A 72 -1.46 12.54 5.34
CA GLY A 72 -0.67 13.32 6.30
C GLY A 72 0.62 13.85 5.68
N TRP A 73 0.96 15.09 5.99
CA TRP A 73 2.28 15.66 5.71
C TRP A 73 3.20 15.46 6.91
N TRP A 74 4.26 14.69 6.72
CA TRP A 74 5.27 14.45 7.74
C TRP A 74 6.29 15.60 7.78
N ARG A 75 5.97 16.65 8.52
CA ARG A 75 6.76 17.90 8.62
C ARG A 75 8.14 17.71 9.26
N ARG A 76 8.23 16.77 10.21
CA ARG A 76 9.48 16.43 10.90
C ARG A 76 9.72 14.92 10.82
N PRO A 77 10.26 14.43 9.69
CA PRO A 77 10.60 13.02 9.55
C PRO A 77 11.58 12.58 10.63
N VAL A 78 11.25 11.47 11.29
CA VAL A 78 12.13 10.77 12.23
C VAL A 78 12.40 9.37 11.69
N PRO A 79 13.49 8.70 12.11
CA PRO A 79 13.69 7.30 11.77
C PRO A 79 12.48 6.47 12.20
N VAL A 80 12.03 5.60 11.31
CA VAL A 80 10.97 4.62 11.55
C VAL A 80 11.50 3.23 11.27
N ALA A 81 10.95 2.25 11.96
CA ALA A 81 11.29 0.85 11.83
C ALA A 81 10.05 0.01 12.21
N PRO A 82 9.99 -1.27 11.85
CA PRO A 82 8.96 -2.14 12.38
C PRO A 82 8.94 -2.09 13.91
N ALA A 83 7.80 -1.71 14.49
CA ALA A 83 7.61 -1.62 15.94
C ALA A 83 6.77 -2.78 16.51
N THR A 84 6.22 -3.64 15.64
CA THR A 84 5.51 -4.87 15.99
C THR A 84 6.12 -6.06 15.24
N ALA A 85 5.80 -7.29 15.69
CA ALA A 85 6.18 -8.50 14.97
C ALA A 85 5.36 -8.75 13.68
N GLU A 86 4.32 -7.94 13.45
CA GLU A 86 3.46 -8.06 12.28
C GLU A 86 4.06 -7.43 11.03
N SER A 87 5.11 -6.63 11.17
CA SER A 87 5.87 -6.08 10.05
C SER A 87 7.36 -6.40 10.20
N ASP A 88 8.03 -6.63 9.07
CA ASP A 88 9.48 -6.87 9.03
C ASP A 88 10.25 -5.80 8.23
N TRP A 89 9.53 -4.89 7.57
CA TRP A 89 10.09 -3.77 6.84
C TRP A 89 9.19 -2.54 6.90
N VAL A 90 9.80 -1.36 7.04
CA VAL A 90 9.13 -0.06 6.99
C VAL A 90 10.04 0.90 6.22
N ARG A 91 9.47 1.66 5.28
CA ARG A 91 10.22 2.70 4.57
C ARG A 91 9.37 3.90 4.17
N SER A 92 9.96 5.07 4.26
CA SER A 92 9.51 6.25 3.53
C SER A 92 9.96 6.14 2.07
N VAL A 93 9.04 5.74 1.20
CA VAL A 93 9.28 5.66 -0.25
C VAL A 93 9.08 7.05 -0.88
N PRO A 94 10.07 7.59 -1.62
CA PRO A 94 9.91 8.86 -2.32
C PRO A 94 8.84 8.78 -3.40
N LEU A 95 8.06 9.85 -3.57
CA LEU A 95 7.09 9.95 -4.67
C LEU A 95 7.77 9.82 -6.04
N SER A 96 9.02 10.26 -6.18
CA SER A 96 9.80 10.12 -7.42
C SER A 96 10.12 8.67 -7.77
N GLU A 97 10.23 7.78 -6.76
CA GLU A 97 10.41 6.34 -7.00
C GLU A 97 9.10 5.72 -7.48
N LEU A 98 7.98 6.10 -6.85
CA LEU A 98 6.65 5.62 -7.24
C LEU A 98 6.18 6.17 -8.60
N SER A 99 6.62 7.36 -8.99
CA SER A 99 6.28 7.96 -10.28
C SER A 99 7.22 7.58 -11.43
N ASP A 100 8.33 6.90 -11.14
CA ASP A 100 9.27 6.43 -12.16
C ASP A 100 8.59 5.40 -13.07
N PRO A 101 8.48 5.66 -14.40
CA PRO A 101 7.92 4.71 -15.35
C PRO A 101 8.59 3.33 -15.32
N ALA A 102 9.88 3.24 -15.00
CA ALA A 102 10.62 1.98 -14.95
C ALA A 102 10.24 1.11 -13.73
N LYS A 103 9.60 1.72 -12.72
CA LYS A 103 9.14 1.05 -11.51
C LYS A 103 7.66 0.71 -11.54
N ARG A 104 6.95 1.02 -12.62
CA ARG A 104 5.51 0.81 -12.75
C ARG A 104 5.18 -0.27 -13.75
N MET A 105 4.14 -1.03 -13.45
CA MET A 105 3.64 -2.11 -14.30
C MET A 105 2.14 -2.29 -14.12
N TYR A 106 1.53 -3.01 -15.06
CA TYR A 106 0.20 -3.56 -14.87
C TYR A 106 0.32 -5.04 -14.53
N LEU A 107 -0.49 -5.51 -13.60
CA LEU A 107 -0.63 -6.93 -13.30
C LEU A 107 -1.98 -7.42 -13.81
N GLY A 108 -2.01 -8.63 -14.33
CA GLY A 108 -3.21 -9.35 -14.78
C GLY A 108 -3.32 -10.72 -14.12
N ILE A 109 -4.54 -11.25 -14.04
CA ILE A 109 -4.79 -12.63 -13.59
C ILE A 109 -4.89 -13.52 -14.85
N PRO A 110 -4.11 -14.61 -14.95
CA PRO A 110 -4.21 -15.56 -16.04
C PRO A 110 -5.63 -16.08 -16.24
N GLY A 111 -6.10 -16.06 -17.49
CA GLY A 111 -7.46 -16.49 -17.83
C GLY A 111 -8.56 -15.45 -17.53
N THR A 112 -8.27 -14.37 -16.80
CA THR A 112 -9.23 -13.29 -16.53
C THR A 112 -9.06 -12.15 -17.53
N ARG A 113 -9.79 -12.22 -18.64
CA ARG A 113 -9.64 -11.24 -19.73
C ARG A 113 -10.06 -9.83 -19.28
N GLY A 114 -9.18 -8.85 -19.54
CA GLY A 114 -9.47 -7.43 -19.33
C GLY A 114 -9.30 -6.95 -17.89
N TRP A 115 -9.08 -7.84 -16.93
CA TRP A 115 -8.71 -7.44 -15.58
C TRP A 115 -7.24 -7.04 -15.55
N ARG A 116 -6.97 -5.81 -15.11
CA ARG A 116 -5.61 -5.35 -14.81
C ARG A 116 -5.62 -4.38 -13.64
N THR A 117 -4.56 -4.38 -12.86
CA THR A 117 -4.37 -3.46 -11.73
C THR A 117 -2.98 -2.80 -11.81
N PRO A 118 -2.82 -1.51 -11.45
CA PRO A 118 -1.49 -0.91 -11.35
C PRO A 118 -0.69 -1.56 -10.22
N ALA A 119 0.61 -1.69 -10.45
CA ALA A 119 1.56 -2.14 -9.45
C ALA A 119 2.91 -1.43 -9.59
N PHE A 120 3.70 -1.50 -8.52
CA PHE A 120 4.98 -0.82 -8.42
C PHE A 120 6.05 -1.77 -7.86
N ASP A 121 7.25 -1.73 -8.43
CA ASP A 121 8.45 -2.28 -7.81
C ASP A 121 8.97 -1.26 -6.78
N VAL A 122 8.98 -1.67 -5.53
CA VAL A 122 9.47 -0.89 -4.38
C VAL A 122 10.56 -1.71 -3.70
N ASP A 123 11.82 -1.44 -4.00
CA ASP A 123 12.96 -2.19 -3.45
C ASP A 123 12.87 -3.73 -3.66
N GLY A 124 12.32 -4.17 -4.79
CA GLY A 124 12.09 -5.60 -5.09
C GLY A 124 10.84 -6.20 -4.42
N TYR A 125 10.12 -5.41 -3.62
CA TYR A 125 8.75 -5.74 -3.22
C TYR A 125 7.76 -5.26 -4.28
N LEU A 126 6.66 -6.01 -4.42
CA LEU A 126 5.56 -5.69 -5.30
C LEU A 126 4.47 -4.96 -4.50
N LEU A 127 4.32 -3.67 -4.75
CA LEU A 127 3.19 -2.90 -4.25
C LEU A 127 2.02 -3.02 -5.24
N TRP A 128 0.97 -3.75 -4.86
CA TRP A 128 -0.16 -4.05 -5.73
C TRP A 128 -1.49 -4.01 -4.97
N GLY A 129 -2.57 -4.48 -5.60
CA GLY A 129 -3.89 -4.59 -4.98
C GLY A 129 -4.48 -3.22 -4.63
N PHE A 130 -5.18 -3.16 -3.50
CA PHE A 130 -5.82 -1.92 -3.01
C PHE A 130 -4.78 -0.80 -2.80
N THR A 131 -3.67 -1.09 -2.11
CA THR A 131 -2.62 -0.10 -1.83
C THR A 131 -2.00 0.44 -3.12
N GLY A 132 -1.71 -0.44 -4.08
CA GLY A 132 -1.22 -0.04 -5.41
C GLY A 132 -2.21 0.85 -6.17
N ALA A 133 -3.49 0.48 -6.19
CA ALA A 133 -4.53 1.29 -6.81
C ALA A 133 -4.68 2.67 -6.15
N LEU A 134 -4.59 2.74 -4.81
CA LEU A 134 -4.64 4.00 -4.08
C LEU A 134 -3.44 4.90 -4.41
N VAL A 135 -2.23 4.33 -4.48
CA VAL A 135 -1.02 5.08 -4.88
C VAL A 135 -1.14 5.59 -6.31
N ASP A 136 -1.58 4.75 -7.25
CA ASP A 136 -1.82 5.15 -8.65
C ASP A 136 -2.80 6.31 -8.76
N GLY A 137 -3.91 6.26 -8.01
CA GLY A 137 -4.88 7.35 -7.93
C GLY A 137 -4.29 8.64 -7.34
N LEU A 138 -3.52 8.54 -6.26
CA LEU A 138 -2.86 9.70 -5.63
C LEU A 138 -1.84 10.36 -6.56
N LEU A 139 -1.04 9.57 -7.31
CA LEU A 139 -0.09 10.12 -8.29
C LEU A 139 -0.79 10.88 -9.41
N LYS A 140 -1.94 10.38 -9.88
CA LYS A 140 -2.77 11.05 -10.89
C LYS A 140 -3.39 12.34 -10.36
N MET A 141 -4.00 12.30 -9.17
CA MET A 141 -4.60 13.48 -8.54
C MET A 141 -3.56 14.56 -8.22
N GLY A 142 -2.34 14.17 -7.85
CA GLY A 142 -1.24 15.08 -7.59
C GLY A 142 -0.50 15.56 -8.84
N GLU A 143 -0.90 15.12 -10.04
CA GLU A 143 -0.21 15.39 -11.32
C GLU A 143 1.29 15.02 -11.29
N TRP A 144 1.65 14.00 -10.51
CA TRP A 144 3.02 13.49 -10.38
C TRP A 144 3.32 12.32 -11.31
N GLU A 145 2.29 11.77 -11.95
CA GLU A 145 2.43 10.68 -12.90
C GLU A 145 3.27 11.10 -14.11
N GLN A 146 4.35 10.36 -14.36
CA GLN A 146 5.07 10.43 -15.63
C GLN A 146 4.43 9.49 -16.66
N PRO A 147 4.48 9.79 -17.96
CA PRO A 147 3.93 8.90 -18.99
C PRO A 147 4.58 7.50 -18.96
N TRP A 148 3.78 6.45 -18.76
CA TRP A 148 4.25 5.06 -18.70
C TRP A 148 3.27 4.06 -19.36
N THR A 149 1.98 4.38 -19.41
CA THR A 149 0.90 3.45 -19.78
C THR A 149 0.83 3.04 -21.24
N ALA A 150 1.34 3.86 -22.18
CA ALA A 150 1.25 3.57 -23.61
C ALA A 150 2.07 2.35 -24.06
N THR A 151 3.06 1.94 -23.26
CA THR A 151 3.98 0.83 -23.58
C THR A 151 4.13 -0.18 -22.43
N ALA A 152 3.42 0.03 -21.32
CA ALA A 152 3.55 -0.82 -20.14
C ALA A 152 3.02 -2.23 -20.41
N PRO A 153 3.84 -3.29 -20.22
CA PRO A 153 3.37 -4.65 -20.31
C PRO A 153 2.38 -4.96 -19.17
N VAL A 154 1.43 -5.85 -19.44
CA VAL A 154 0.64 -6.50 -18.39
C VAL A 154 1.36 -7.80 -18.03
N LEU A 155 1.88 -7.87 -16.81
CA LEU A 155 2.57 -9.03 -16.28
C LEU A 155 1.60 -9.96 -15.57
N ASP A 156 1.93 -11.24 -15.51
CA ASP A 156 1.23 -12.23 -14.70
C ASP A 156 1.43 -11.91 -13.21
N LEU A 157 0.33 -11.76 -12.47
CA LEU A 157 0.36 -11.44 -11.04
C LEU A 157 1.12 -12.49 -10.22
N PHE A 158 0.91 -13.78 -10.48
CA PHE A 158 1.51 -14.85 -9.69
C PHE A 158 2.99 -14.99 -9.97
N ASP A 159 3.40 -14.86 -11.24
CA ASP A 159 4.82 -14.82 -11.60
C ASP A 159 5.52 -13.61 -10.99
N ALA A 160 4.88 -12.44 -11.00
CA ALA A 160 5.42 -11.22 -10.40
C ALA A 160 5.58 -11.37 -8.88
N LEU A 161 4.59 -11.95 -8.19
CA LEU A 161 4.66 -12.22 -6.75
C LEU A 161 5.75 -13.23 -6.42
N ALA A 162 5.87 -14.32 -7.17
CA ALA A 162 6.90 -15.34 -6.97
C ALA A 162 8.33 -14.80 -7.15
N GLN A 163 8.51 -13.75 -7.98
CA GLN A 163 9.80 -13.08 -8.19
C GLN A 163 10.05 -11.93 -7.20
N SER A 164 9.02 -11.50 -6.47
CA SER A 164 9.11 -10.39 -5.52
C SER A 164 9.64 -10.84 -4.15
N ARG A 165 10.04 -9.86 -3.34
CA ARG A 165 10.43 -10.04 -1.94
C ARG A 165 9.24 -10.19 -0.99
N ASN A 166 8.01 -10.13 -1.49
CA ASN A 166 6.79 -10.15 -0.65
C ASN A 166 6.66 -11.42 0.17
N GLY A 167 7.02 -12.58 -0.40
CA GLY A 167 6.72 -13.86 0.23
C GLY A 167 5.22 -14.15 0.36
N GLU A 168 4.38 -13.51 -0.47
CA GLU A 168 2.95 -13.79 -0.58
C GLU A 168 2.71 -15.20 -1.12
N THR A 169 1.90 -16.01 -0.43
CA THR A 169 1.52 -17.37 -0.85
C THR A 169 0.15 -17.38 -1.53
N LEU A 170 -0.18 -16.31 -2.25
CA LEU A 170 -1.49 -16.10 -2.85
C LEU A 170 -1.70 -17.05 -4.04
N THR A 171 -2.90 -17.63 -4.14
CA THR A 171 -3.29 -18.53 -5.23
C THR A 171 -4.40 -17.90 -6.08
N PRO A 172 -4.62 -18.39 -7.33
CA PRO A 172 -5.75 -17.94 -8.14
C PRO A 172 -7.12 -18.07 -7.45
N GLU A 173 -7.31 -19.08 -6.62
CA GLU A 173 -8.56 -19.33 -5.89
C GLU A 173 -8.85 -18.25 -4.85
N ASP A 174 -7.82 -17.61 -4.28
CA ASP A 174 -7.99 -16.50 -3.33
C ASP A 174 -8.52 -15.22 -4.02
N LEU A 175 -8.45 -15.16 -5.36
CA LEU A 175 -8.83 -14.00 -6.17
C LEU A 175 -10.05 -14.21 -7.07
N LEU A 176 -10.67 -15.38 -7.07
CA LEU A 176 -11.89 -15.70 -7.83
C LEU A 176 -13.07 -15.81 -6.87
#